data_AF-A0A2E2UE39-F1
#
_entry.id   AF-A0A2E2UE39-F1
#
_cell.length_a   1.000
_cell.length_b   1.000
_cell.length_c   1.000
_cell.angle_alpha   90.00
_cell.angle_beta   90.00
_cell.angle_gamma   90.00
#
_symmetry.space_group_name_H-M   'P 1'
#
loop_
_entity.id
_entity.type
_entity.pdbx_description
1 polymer ?
#
loop_
_entity_poly.entity_id
_entity_poly.type
_entity_poly.pdbx_seq_one_letter_code
_entity_poly.pdbx_strand_id
1 'polypeptide(L)'
;MVRILIALCFYLPILAWSFVLPDQVIITQDQAQYFDLSGASGRDGIDGQDAYGINCEDHPWQVIDGINGEMGLSGEDGADGEDVIIRYQGLAELSDITLINPGGLGGKPGLGGRGTIGCNGGTPGNPGRAGKPGENGDYGRVFLVPQRTLLPEVNPTQIITLEELLQNKTKLSYIKWASNFGLQDLLNSASDVSQEFYTFNGVVEKNIRVRWLADQPGSDFLQTRLGLHLASNGLHINNYRGPFLRYRIEETPESSTIIIEHAIREDSLANLKLGKMRNSMFDLTLEVKRKYDLIVPLRTVFNISIFEVDGNNENLKLVGHFNLPDELVQFDEDKFQIYIGKLNYPMQYKRRGVKLRVFLSVTRENDNQRRTYVLKGLYRI
;
A
#
# COMPACT_ATOMS: atom_id res chain seq x y z
N MET A 1 37.33 8.72 13.64
CA MET A 1 35.96 9.22 13.86
C MET A 1 35.18 8.98 12.58
N VAL A 2 34.70 7.74 12.38
CA VAL A 2 34.07 7.28 11.14
C VAL A 2 32.56 7.44 11.30
N ARG A 3 31.96 8.35 10.54
CA ARG A 3 30.51 8.52 10.48
C ARG A 3 29.96 7.49 9.50
N ILE A 4 29.37 6.41 10.04
CA ILE A 4 28.59 5.46 9.25
C ILE A 4 27.23 6.11 8.98
N LEU A 5 27.02 6.50 7.73
CA LEU A 5 25.74 6.99 7.21
C LEU A 5 24.84 5.75 7.01
N ILE A 6 23.97 5.44 7.96
CA ILE A 6 22.96 4.38 7.79
C ILE A 6 21.86 4.97 6.90
N ALA A 7 21.90 4.62 5.62
CA ALA A 7 20.81 4.87 4.68
C ALA A 7 19.61 3.99 5.07
N LEU A 8 18.60 4.60 5.70
CA LEU A 8 17.29 3.97 5.87
C LEU A 8 16.59 4.00 4.50
N CYS A 9 16.55 2.86 3.81
CA CYS A 9 15.68 2.67 2.65
C CYS A 9 14.22 2.73 3.11
N PHE A 10 13.61 3.91 2.98
CA PHE A 10 12.16 4.04 3.01
C PHE A 10 11.62 3.45 1.70
N TYR A 11 11.11 2.21 1.78
CA TYR A 11 10.16 1.71 0.78
C TYR A 11 8.88 2.56 0.88
N LEU A 12 8.85 3.65 0.13
CA LEU A 12 7.60 4.31 -0.22
C LEU A 12 6.84 3.33 -1.12
N PRO A 13 5.60 2.94 -0.79
CA PRO A 13 4.72 2.34 -1.79
C PRO A 13 4.44 3.45 -2.78
N ILE A 14 5.24 3.51 -3.83
CA ILE A 14 4.85 4.20 -5.05
C ILE A 14 3.64 3.38 -5.49
N LEU A 15 2.43 3.87 -5.20
CA LEU A 15 1.28 3.56 -6.04
C LEU A 15 1.64 4.14 -7.41
N ALA A 16 2.45 3.37 -8.14
CA ALA A 16 2.70 3.55 -9.53
C ALA A 16 1.36 3.19 -10.14
N TRP A 17 0.58 4.21 -10.42
CA TRP A 17 -0.35 4.13 -11.53
C TRP A 17 0.57 3.87 -12.70
N SER A 18 0.76 2.58 -13.03
CA SER A 18 1.55 2.16 -14.17
C SER A 18 0.94 2.88 -15.37
N PHE A 19 1.72 3.79 -15.95
CA PHE A 19 1.48 4.20 -17.31
C PHE A 19 1.65 2.95 -18.13
N VAL A 20 0.55 2.28 -18.44
CA VAL A 20 0.60 1.18 -19.38
C VAL A 20 0.64 1.83 -20.76
N LEU A 21 1.82 2.37 -21.10
CA LEU A 21 2.30 2.07 -22.43
C LEU A 21 2.37 0.54 -22.45
N PRO A 22 1.82 -0.11 -23.48
CA PRO A 22 1.81 -1.56 -23.52
C PRO A 22 3.25 -2.04 -23.41
N ASP A 23 3.45 -3.07 -22.61
CA ASP A 23 4.77 -3.59 -22.27
C ASP A 23 5.49 -4.07 -23.53
N GLN A 24 4.71 -4.47 -24.55
CA GLN A 24 5.20 -4.93 -25.85
C GLN A 24 4.53 -4.22 -27.04
N VAL A 25 5.31 -4.05 -28.11
CA VAL A 25 4.82 -3.64 -29.43
C VAL A 25 5.17 -4.72 -30.44
N ILE A 26 4.15 -5.40 -30.95
CA ILE A 26 4.27 -6.40 -32.01
C ILE A 26 3.99 -5.71 -33.35
N ILE A 27 4.83 -5.98 -34.34
CA ILE A 27 4.56 -5.61 -35.73
C ILE A 27 4.34 -6.90 -36.49
N THR A 28 3.18 -7.04 -37.11
CA THR A 28 2.85 -8.23 -37.89
C THR A 28 3.83 -8.38 -39.04
N GLN A 29 4.21 -9.63 -39.27
CA GLN A 29 4.99 -10.06 -40.42
C GLN A 29 4.16 -11.13 -41.14
N ASP A 30 4.33 -11.31 -42.45
CA ASP A 30 3.60 -12.32 -43.25
C ASP A 30 4.03 -13.77 -42.90
N GLN A 31 4.24 -14.07 -41.62
CA GLN A 31 4.70 -15.34 -41.06
C GLN A 31 4.11 -15.53 -39.66
N ALA A 32 3.93 -16.80 -39.25
CA ALA A 32 3.43 -17.12 -37.92
C ALA A 32 4.38 -16.63 -36.80
N GLN A 33 3.82 -15.96 -35.80
CA GLN A 33 4.58 -15.43 -34.64
C GLN A 33 3.94 -15.89 -33.33
N TYR A 34 4.76 -16.17 -32.33
CA TYR A 34 4.32 -16.64 -31.02
C TYR A 34 4.85 -15.71 -29.92
N PHE A 35 3.97 -15.29 -29.02
CA PHE A 35 4.28 -14.44 -27.88
C PHE A 35 3.63 -14.97 -26.60
N ASP A 36 4.45 -15.18 -25.58
CA ASP A 36 3.99 -15.50 -24.22
C ASP A 36 4.22 -14.29 -23.33
N LEU A 37 3.12 -13.66 -22.96
CA LEU A 37 2.98 -12.46 -22.14
C LEU A 37 2.16 -12.78 -20.88
N SER A 38 2.20 -14.03 -20.42
CA SER A 38 1.45 -14.45 -19.25
C SER A 38 1.99 -13.83 -17.95
N GLY A 39 1.06 -13.54 -17.04
CA GLY A 39 1.37 -13.01 -15.73
C GLY A 39 2.00 -14.08 -14.81
N ALA A 40 2.94 -13.66 -13.97
CA ALA A 40 3.56 -14.54 -12.98
C ALA A 40 2.58 -14.88 -11.85
N SER A 41 2.56 -16.16 -11.42
CA SER A 41 1.77 -16.56 -10.26
C SER A 41 2.30 -15.97 -8.95
N GLY A 42 1.37 -15.64 -8.06
CA GLY A 42 1.65 -15.16 -6.72
C GLY A 42 2.25 -16.26 -5.84
N ARG A 43 3.05 -15.84 -4.85
CA ARG A 43 3.65 -16.76 -3.87
C ARG A 43 2.66 -17.12 -2.78
N ASP A 44 2.75 -18.35 -2.29
CA ASP A 44 1.98 -18.79 -1.14
C ASP A 44 2.37 -17.99 0.12
N GLY A 45 1.37 -17.74 0.96
CA GLY A 45 1.53 -17.12 2.26
C GLY A 45 2.32 -18.00 3.22
N ILE A 46 3.01 -17.35 4.15
CA ILE A 46 3.84 -18.03 5.15
C ILE A 46 2.98 -18.34 6.38
N ASP A 47 3.06 -19.57 6.88
CA ASP A 47 2.39 -19.97 8.10
C ASP A 47 2.86 -19.13 9.31
N GLY A 48 1.90 -18.80 10.18
CA GLY A 48 2.16 -18.12 11.43
C GLY A 48 2.89 -19.05 12.40
N GLN A 49 3.79 -18.48 13.20
CA GLN A 49 4.48 -19.24 14.23
C GLN A 49 3.53 -19.61 15.38
N ASP A 50 3.72 -20.82 15.90
CA ASP A 50 3.12 -21.21 17.17
C ASP A 50 3.58 -20.26 18.28
N ALA A 51 2.69 -20.04 19.23
CA ALA A 51 2.95 -19.19 20.37
C ALA A 51 4.07 -19.74 21.25
N TYR A 52 4.90 -18.85 21.80
CA TYR A 52 5.95 -19.25 22.72
C TYR A 52 5.36 -19.90 23.98
N GLY A 53 5.87 -21.08 24.34
CA GLY A 53 5.50 -21.83 25.54
C GLY A 53 5.63 -20.99 26.82
N ILE A 54 4.62 -21.08 27.69
CA ILE A 54 4.67 -20.54 29.05
C ILE A 54 5.11 -21.67 29.98
N ASN A 55 6.21 -21.48 30.71
CA ASN A 55 6.60 -22.41 31.77
C ASN A 55 5.85 -22.07 33.06
N CYS A 56 4.80 -22.84 33.37
CA CYS A 56 4.00 -22.62 34.57
C CYS A 56 4.73 -22.95 35.87
N GLU A 57 5.81 -23.76 35.82
CA GLU A 57 6.62 -24.09 37.00
C GLU A 57 7.34 -22.86 37.57
N ASP A 58 7.70 -21.91 36.70
CA ASP A 58 8.30 -20.64 37.10
C ASP A 58 7.28 -19.71 37.79
N HIS A 59 5.98 -20.04 37.70
CA HIS A 59 4.86 -19.21 38.11
C HIS A 59 3.75 -20.03 38.80
N PRO A 60 4.04 -20.81 39.86
CA PRO A 60 3.16 -21.86 40.39
C PRO A 60 1.86 -21.34 41.02
N TRP A 61 1.76 -20.03 41.29
CA TRP A 61 0.60 -19.41 41.93
C TRP A 61 -0.06 -18.31 41.08
N GLN A 62 0.43 -18.09 39.85
CA GLN A 62 -0.07 -17.01 39.00
C GLN A 62 -1.00 -17.56 37.93
N VAL A 63 -2.20 -16.98 37.83
CA VAL A 63 -3.11 -17.20 36.70
C VAL A 63 -2.54 -16.44 35.51
N ILE A 64 -2.13 -17.15 34.46
CA ILE A 64 -1.54 -16.55 33.25
C ILE A 64 -2.30 -17.09 32.05
N ASP A 65 -2.88 -16.21 31.25
CA ASP A 65 -3.51 -16.61 29.99
C ASP A 65 -2.46 -17.10 28.99
N GLY A 66 -2.85 -18.06 28.15
CA GLY A 66 -2.03 -18.57 27.07
C GLY A 66 -1.75 -17.48 26.02
N ILE A 67 -0.59 -17.59 25.38
CA ILE A 67 -0.20 -16.66 24.31
C ILE A 67 -0.89 -17.11 23.02
N ASN A 68 -1.46 -16.15 22.27
CA ASN A 68 -2.06 -16.43 20.98
C ASN A 68 -0.99 -16.80 19.95
N GLY A 69 -1.31 -17.74 19.06
CA GLY A 69 -0.46 -18.05 17.92
C GLY A 69 -0.42 -16.88 16.93
N GLU A 70 0.65 -16.78 16.14
CA GLU A 70 0.76 -15.74 15.12
C GLU A 70 -0.19 -16.01 13.96
N MET A 71 -0.67 -14.93 13.33
CA MET A 71 -1.47 -15.04 12.11
C MET A 71 -0.60 -15.52 10.95
N GLY A 72 -1.17 -16.36 10.09
CA GLY A 72 -0.57 -16.69 8.80
C GLY A 72 -0.58 -15.46 7.89
N LEU A 73 0.47 -15.32 7.09
CA LEU A 73 0.53 -14.30 6.05
C LEU A 73 -0.39 -14.68 4.88
N SER A 74 -0.89 -13.68 4.18
CA SER A 74 -1.71 -13.90 2.98
C SER A 74 -0.82 -14.35 1.83
N GLY A 75 -1.41 -15.11 0.89
CA GLY A 75 -0.80 -15.32 -0.41
C GLY A 75 -0.69 -14.01 -1.17
N GLU A 76 0.32 -13.91 -2.04
CA GLU A 76 0.44 -12.79 -2.96
C GLU A 76 -0.53 -12.99 -4.14
N ASP A 77 -1.02 -11.89 -4.69
CA ASP A 77 -1.85 -11.92 -5.89
C ASP A 77 -1.00 -12.35 -7.10
N GLY A 78 -1.65 -13.00 -8.08
CA GLY A 78 -1.05 -13.23 -9.39
C GLY A 78 -0.88 -11.92 -10.13
N ALA A 79 0.22 -11.76 -10.86
CA ALA A 79 0.40 -10.61 -11.74
C ALA A 79 -0.54 -10.72 -12.95
N ASP A 80 -1.01 -9.58 -13.45
CA ASP A 80 -1.77 -9.52 -14.70
C ASP A 80 -0.90 -9.95 -15.89
N GLY A 81 -1.54 -10.42 -16.97
CA GLY A 81 -0.85 -10.60 -18.25
C GLY A 81 -0.42 -9.25 -18.83
N GLU A 82 0.65 -9.23 -19.63
CA GLU A 82 1.17 -7.98 -20.17
C GLU A 82 0.24 -7.39 -21.25
N ASP A 83 0.16 -6.06 -21.26
CA ASP A 83 -0.56 -5.31 -22.30
C ASP A 83 0.28 -5.25 -23.58
N VAL A 84 -0.37 -5.30 -24.74
CA VAL A 84 0.33 -5.31 -26.04
C VAL A 84 -0.33 -4.44 -27.09
N ILE A 85 0.47 -3.65 -27.82
CA ILE A 85 0.04 -3.05 -29.10
C ILE A 85 0.45 -3.98 -30.23
N ILE A 86 -0.52 -4.39 -31.04
CA ILE A 86 -0.29 -5.09 -32.30
C ILE A 86 -0.49 -4.11 -33.44
N ARG A 87 0.58 -3.86 -34.21
CA ARG A 87 0.55 -3.04 -35.42
C ARG A 87 0.38 -3.92 -36.64
N TYR A 88 -0.68 -3.67 -37.40
CA TYR A 88 -1.13 -4.55 -38.48
C TYR A 88 -1.44 -3.77 -39.76
N GLN A 89 -1.15 -4.32 -40.94
CA GLN A 89 -1.52 -3.82 -42.26
C GLN A 89 -2.98 -4.13 -42.61
N GLY A 90 -3.46 -5.33 -42.29
CA GLY A 90 -4.80 -5.82 -42.58
C GLY A 90 -5.24 -6.94 -41.63
N LEU A 91 -6.52 -6.95 -41.24
CA LEU A 91 -7.02 -7.85 -40.19
C LEU A 91 -6.77 -9.35 -40.45
N ALA A 92 -6.69 -9.77 -41.71
CA ALA A 92 -6.48 -11.16 -42.08
C ALA A 92 -5.12 -11.73 -41.63
N GLU A 93 -4.10 -10.88 -41.40
CA GLU A 93 -2.78 -11.34 -40.95
C GLU A 93 -2.74 -11.63 -39.44
N LEU A 94 -3.74 -11.15 -38.68
CA LEU A 94 -3.78 -11.36 -37.24
C LEU A 94 -3.92 -12.84 -36.89
N SER A 95 -4.46 -13.67 -37.79
CA SER A 95 -4.58 -15.12 -37.58
C SER A 95 -3.23 -15.84 -37.54
N ASP A 96 -2.16 -15.19 -37.98
CA ASP A 96 -0.79 -15.69 -37.91
C ASP A 96 -0.13 -15.41 -36.54
N ILE A 97 -0.77 -14.63 -35.67
CA ILE A 97 -0.27 -14.31 -34.34
C ILE A 97 -0.89 -15.25 -33.30
N THR A 98 -0.05 -16.02 -32.62
CA THR A 98 -0.42 -16.73 -31.39
C THR A 98 0.03 -15.90 -30.19
N LEU A 99 -0.93 -15.43 -29.39
CA LEU A 99 -0.68 -14.64 -28.19
C LEU A 99 -1.22 -15.39 -26.96
N ILE A 100 -0.39 -15.52 -25.93
CA ILE A 100 -0.77 -16.05 -24.62
C ILE A 100 -0.59 -14.91 -23.63
N ASN A 101 -1.67 -14.33 -23.11
CA ASN A 101 -1.59 -13.26 -22.10
C ASN A 101 -2.58 -13.38 -20.92
N PRO A 102 -2.87 -14.58 -20.39
CA PRO A 102 -3.62 -14.72 -19.15
C PRO A 102 -2.81 -14.18 -17.96
N GLY A 103 -3.50 -13.73 -16.92
CA GLY A 103 -2.87 -13.42 -15.64
C GLY A 103 -2.43 -14.67 -14.87
N GLY A 104 -1.52 -14.47 -13.93
CA GLY A 104 -1.00 -15.51 -13.05
C GLY A 104 -2.01 -15.96 -11.99
N LEU A 105 -1.78 -17.13 -11.39
CA LEU A 105 -2.63 -17.62 -10.30
C LEU A 105 -2.28 -16.94 -8.97
N GLY A 106 -3.27 -16.67 -8.14
CA GLY A 106 -3.07 -16.19 -6.78
C GLY A 106 -2.46 -17.26 -5.86
N GLY A 107 -1.61 -16.82 -4.93
CA GLY A 107 -0.98 -17.69 -3.93
C GLY A 107 -1.97 -18.19 -2.87
N LYS A 108 -1.69 -19.35 -2.29
CA LYS A 108 -2.50 -19.90 -1.18
C LYS A 108 -2.25 -19.13 0.12
N PRO A 109 -3.22 -19.08 1.05
CA PRO A 109 -3.01 -18.45 2.36
C PRO A 109 -2.09 -19.30 3.24
N GLY A 110 -1.25 -18.63 4.04
CA GLY A 110 -0.57 -19.27 5.17
C GLY A 110 -1.54 -19.58 6.31
N LEU A 111 -1.33 -20.69 7.00
CA LEU A 111 -2.10 -21.10 8.17
C LEU A 111 -1.71 -20.26 9.39
N GLY A 112 -2.63 -20.09 10.34
CA GLY A 112 -2.28 -19.47 11.63
C GLY A 112 -1.58 -20.45 12.57
N GLY A 113 -0.64 -19.94 13.37
CA GLY A 113 0.04 -20.70 14.41
C GLY A 113 -0.88 -21.03 15.58
N ARG A 114 -0.52 -22.04 16.37
CA ARG A 114 -1.29 -22.48 17.54
C ARG A 114 -1.02 -21.58 18.75
N GLY A 115 -2.06 -21.29 19.53
CA GLY A 115 -1.90 -20.66 20.83
C GLY A 115 -1.42 -21.65 21.90
N THR A 116 -0.89 -21.15 23.02
CA THR A 116 -0.47 -21.99 24.15
C THR A 116 -1.58 -22.20 25.16
N ILE A 117 -1.44 -23.21 26.02
CA ILE A 117 -2.24 -23.30 27.24
C ILE A 117 -1.85 -22.19 28.23
N GLY A 118 -2.80 -21.76 29.06
CA GLY A 118 -2.55 -20.87 30.20
C GLY A 118 -2.09 -21.63 31.46
N CYS A 119 -1.64 -20.90 32.48
CA CYS A 119 -1.22 -21.43 33.78
C CYS A 119 -2.29 -21.21 34.85
N ASN A 120 -2.41 -22.18 35.78
CA ASN A 120 -3.23 -22.10 37.00
C ASN A 120 -4.68 -21.64 36.78
N GLY A 121 -5.32 -22.13 35.72
CA GLY A 121 -6.69 -21.75 35.35
C GLY A 121 -6.79 -20.55 34.40
N GLY A 122 -5.67 -20.05 33.88
CA GLY A 122 -5.66 -19.07 32.80
C GLY A 122 -6.27 -19.62 31.52
N THR A 123 -6.89 -18.75 30.75
CA THR A 123 -7.55 -19.13 29.49
C THR A 123 -6.52 -19.56 28.45
N PRO A 124 -6.79 -20.58 27.59
CA PRO A 124 -5.89 -20.90 26.49
C PRO A 124 -5.76 -19.75 25.50
N GLY A 125 -4.56 -19.59 24.94
CA GLY A 125 -4.32 -18.69 23.83
C GLY A 125 -5.06 -19.17 22.58
N ASN A 126 -5.61 -18.23 21.83
CA ASN A 126 -6.30 -18.53 20.59
C ASN A 126 -5.29 -18.91 19.49
N PRO A 127 -5.65 -19.81 18.56
CA PRO A 127 -4.88 -19.97 17.34
C PRO A 127 -4.90 -18.67 16.53
N GLY A 128 -3.79 -18.40 15.86
CA GLY A 128 -3.71 -17.36 14.85
C GLY A 128 -4.71 -17.64 13.73
N ARG A 129 -5.18 -16.57 13.08
CA ARG A 129 -6.02 -16.70 11.89
C ARG A 129 -5.16 -17.05 10.69
N ALA A 130 -5.71 -17.82 9.76
CA ALA A 130 -5.11 -17.99 8.44
C ALA A 130 -5.07 -16.66 7.69
N GLY A 131 -4.10 -16.52 6.80
CA GLY A 131 -4.05 -15.43 5.83
C GLY A 131 -5.19 -15.51 4.82
N LYS A 132 -5.24 -14.54 3.89
CA LYS A 132 -6.14 -14.59 2.75
C LYS A 132 -5.46 -15.25 1.55
N PRO A 133 -6.19 -15.97 0.69
CA PRO A 133 -5.67 -16.34 -0.62
C PRO A 133 -5.39 -15.06 -1.43
N GLY A 134 -4.37 -15.12 -2.29
CA GLY A 134 -4.17 -14.10 -3.32
C GLY A 134 -5.22 -14.22 -4.41
N GLU A 135 -5.50 -13.10 -5.06
CA GLU A 135 -6.38 -13.04 -6.23
C GLU A 135 -5.60 -13.49 -7.49
N ASN A 136 -6.31 -14.03 -8.48
CA ASN A 136 -5.69 -14.30 -9.79
C ASN A 136 -5.50 -12.97 -10.53
N GLY A 137 -4.44 -12.87 -11.33
CA GLY A 137 -4.25 -11.75 -12.24
C GLY A 137 -5.26 -11.77 -13.39
N ASP A 138 -5.52 -10.59 -13.93
CA ASP A 138 -6.37 -10.41 -15.10
C ASP A 138 -5.61 -10.71 -16.40
N TYR A 139 -6.36 -10.94 -17.49
CA TYR A 139 -5.78 -10.98 -18.83
C TYR A 139 -5.20 -9.62 -19.20
N GLY A 140 -4.06 -9.62 -19.91
CA GLY A 140 -3.51 -8.41 -20.51
C GLY A 140 -4.42 -7.85 -21.59
N ARG A 141 -4.38 -6.53 -21.79
CA ARG A 141 -5.18 -5.82 -22.80
C ARG A 141 -4.46 -5.79 -24.14
N VAL A 142 -5.22 -6.02 -25.21
CA VAL A 142 -4.69 -6.00 -26.58
C VAL A 142 -5.19 -4.77 -27.31
N PHE A 143 -4.25 -3.98 -27.83
CA PHE A 143 -4.50 -2.75 -28.57
C PHE A 143 -4.14 -2.95 -30.04
N LEU A 144 -5.13 -2.97 -30.93
CA LEU A 144 -4.92 -3.09 -32.36
C LEU A 144 -4.80 -1.71 -33.00
N VAL A 145 -3.68 -1.47 -33.68
CA VAL A 145 -3.37 -0.18 -34.32
C VAL A 145 -2.93 -0.42 -35.75
N PRO A 146 -3.65 0.07 -36.78
CA PRO A 146 -3.19 -0.07 -38.15
C PRO A 146 -1.76 0.51 -38.32
N GLN A 147 -0.88 -0.17 -39.05
CA GLN A 147 0.55 0.16 -39.12
C GLN A 147 0.80 1.59 -39.65
N ARG A 148 -0.08 2.06 -40.55
CA ARG A 148 -0.07 3.43 -41.09
C ARG A 148 -0.56 4.52 -40.11
N THR A 149 -1.21 4.14 -39.02
CA THR A 149 -1.74 5.06 -38.02
C THR A 149 -0.62 5.52 -37.10
N LEU A 150 -0.24 6.79 -37.19
CA LEU A 150 0.70 7.41 -36.27
C LEU A 150 -0.03 7.73 -34.96
N LEU A 151 0.39 7.09 -33.87
CA LEU A 151 -0.12 7.44 -32.54
C LEU A 151 0.52 8.76 -32.10
N PRO A 152 -0.29 9.76 -31.72
CA PRO A 152 0.22 11.03 -31.23
C PRO A 152 0.89 10.86 -29.85
N GLU A 153 1.90 11.67 -29.58
CA GLU A 153 2.49 11.78 -28.25
C GLU A 153 1.49 12.44 -27.29
N VAL A 154 1.34 11.87 -26.11
CA VAL A 154 0.40 12.34 -25.09
C VAL A 154 1.09 12.42 -23.72
N ASN A 155 0.69 13.39 -22.91
CA ASN A 155 1.17 13.57 -21.54
C ASN A 155 0.03 13.32 -20.54
N PRO A 156 -0.28 12.05 -20.20
CA PRO A 156 -1.41 11.74 -19.31
C PRO A 156 -1.09 12.09 -17.86
N THR A 157 0.19 12.28 -17.53
CA THR A 157 0.61 12.52 -16.16
C THR A 157 1.69 13.54 -16.02
N GLN A 158 1.62 14.25 -14.91
CA GLN A 158 2.59 15.24 -14.52
C GLN A 158 2.71 15.29 -13.00
N ILE A 159 3.94 15.38 -12.49
CA ILE A 159 4.20 15.78 -11.11
C ILE A 159 4.45 17.28 -11.13
N ILE A 160 3.64 18.02 -10.38
CA ILE A 160 3.63 19.48 -10.40
C ILE A 160 3.51 20.03 -8.97
N THR A 161 3.95 21.25 -8.76
CA THR A 161 3.70 21.98 -7.51
C THR A 161 2.33 22.66 -7.54
N LEU A 162 1.76 22.93 -6.35
CA LEU A 162 0.53 23.72 -6.26
C LEU A 162 0.73 25.14 -6.82
N GLU A 163 1.94 25.70 -6.68
CA GLU A 163 2.31 26.99 -7.28
C GLU A 163 2.13 27.01 -8.79
N GLU A 164 2.73 26.03 -9.49
CA GLU A 164 2.63 25.92 -10.94
C GLU A 164 1.18 25.66 -11.38
N LEU A 165 0.43 24.85 -10.62
CA LEU A 165 -0.97 24.55 -10.90
C LEU A 165 -1.87 25.79 -10.78
N LEU A 166 -1.62 26.66 -9.79
CA LEU A 166 -2.32 27.94 -9.61
C LEU A 166 -2.08 28.92 -10.76
N GLN A 167 -0.99 28.76 -11.53
CA GLN A 167 -0.75 29.55 -12.74
C GLN A 167 -1.64 29.15 -13.93
N ASN A 168 -2.46 28.09 -13.81
CA ASN A 168 -3.43 27.63 -14.81
C ASN A 168 -2.82 27.32 -16.20
N LYS A 169 -1.58 26.81 -16.24
CA LYS A 169 -0.88 26.44 -17.49
C LYS A 169 -0.82 24.93 -17.72
N THR A 170 -1.38 24.14 -16.82
CA THR A 170 -1.27 22.68 -16.84
C THR A 170 -2.26 22.07 -17.82
N LYS A 171 -1.74 21.26 -18.74
CA LYS A 171 -2.54 20.49 -19.70
C LYS A 171 -2.11 19.04 -19.63
N LEU A 172 -3.09 18.14 -19.58
CA LEU A 172 -2.86 16.71 -19.68
C LEU A 172 -3.64 16.16 -20.87
N SER A 173 -3.12 15.11 -21.46
CA SER A 173 -3.75 14.45 -22.60
C SER A 173 -3.57 12.95 -22.52
N TYR A 174 -4.53 12.17 -23.01
CA TYR A 174 -4.39 10.72 -23.11
C TYR A 174 -5.01 10.21 -24.41
N ILE A 175 -4.57 9.02 -24.84
CA ILE A 175 -5.16 8.33 -25.99
C ILE A 175 -6.50 7.72 -25.58
N LYS A 176 -7.55 8.06 -26.32
CA LYS A 176 -8.86 7.42 -26.18
C LYS A 176 -8.88 6.14 -26.99
N TRP A 177 -9.15 5.04 -26.32
CA TRP A 177 -9.35 3.73 -26.94
C TRP A 177 -10.84 3.40 -27.05
N ALA A 178 -11.24 2.74 -28.13
CA ALA A 178 -12.57 2.13 -28.28
C ALA A 178 -12.46 0.63 -27.99
N SER A 179 -13.28 0.13 -27.06
CA SER A 179 -13.40 -1.29 -26.77
C SER A 179 -14.23 -1.99 -27.86
N ASN A 180 -13.81 -3.19 -28.23
CA ASN A 180 -14.40 -4.08 -29.22
C ASN A 180 -14.31 -5.53 -28.69
N PHE A 181 -15.05 -6.46 -29.29
CA PHE A 181 -15.11 -7.86 -28.87
C PHE A 181 -14.84 -8.81 -30.04
N GLY A 182 -14.39 -10.03 -29.74
CA GLY A 182 -14.07 -11.07 -30.73
C GLY A 182 -12.58 -11.16 -31.08
N LEU A 183 -11.68 -10.81 -30.16
CA LEU A 183 -10.24 -10.88 -30.40
C LEU A 183 -9.77 -12.30 -30.74
N GLN A 184 -10.31 -13.32 -30.07
CA GLN A 184 -9.94 -14.72 -30.31
C GLN A 184 -10.26 -15.19 -31.74
N ASP A 185 -11.27 -14.60 -32.37
CA ASP A 185 -11.64 -14.90 -33.76
C ASP A 185 -10.69 -14.22 -34.76
N LEU A 186 -9.96 -13.19 -34.33
CA LEU A 186 -8.98 -12.47 -35.15
C LEU A 186 -7.58 -13.09 -35.07
N LEU A 187 -7.21 -13.66 -33.92
CA LEU A 187 -5.90 -14.24 -33.69
C LEU A 187 -5.85 -15.73 -34.09
N ASN A 188 -4.67 -16.32 -33.97
CA ASN A 188 -4.52 -17.77 -34.13
C ASN A 188 -5.38 -18.52 -33.08
N SER A 189 -5.97 -19.65 -33.47
CA SER A 189 -6.85 -20.44 -32.59
C SER A 189 -6.13 -21.05 -31.38
N ALA A 190 -4.80 -21.08 -31.37
CA ALA A 190 -4.00 -21.49 -30.21
C ALA A 190 -3.76 -20.35 -29.20
N SER A 191 -4.25 -19.13 -29.47
CA SER A 191 -4.11 -17.98 -28.56
C SER A 191 -4.97 -18.14 -27.31
N ASP A 192 -4.44 -17.69 -26.17
CA ASP A 192 -5.16 -17.59 -24.89
C ASP A 192 -5.15 -16.12 -24.47
N VAL A 193 -6.22 -15.43 -24.86
CA VAL A 193 -6.41 -14.00 -24.70
C VAL A 193 -7.82 -13.68 -24.25
N SER A 194 -8.04 -12.49 -23.69
CA SER A 194 -9.39 -11.96 -23.49
C SER A 194 -10.11 -11.81 -24.84
N GLN A 195 -11.44 -11.87 -24.81
CA GLN A 195 -12.27 -11.58 -25.98
C GLN A 195 -12.31 -10.09 -26.34
N GLU A 196 -12.04 -9.21 -25.37
CA GLU A 196 -12.04 -7.77 -25.55
C GLU A 196 -10.72 -7.27 -26.15
N PHE A 197 -10.79 -6.31 -27.06
CA PHE A 197 -9.63 -5.59 -27.59
C PHE A 197 -9.93 -4.12 -27.84
N TYR A 198 -8.88 -3.33 -28.03
CA TYR A 198 -8.96 -1.88 -28.07
C TYR A 198 -8.42 -1.33 -29.38
N THR A 199 -9.11 -0.34 -29.96
CA THR A 199 -8.67 0.35 -31.18
C THR A 199 -8.56 1.85 -30.95
N PHE A 200 -7.65 2.51 -31.66
CA PHE A 200 -7.40 3.94 -31.49
C PHE A 200 -8.63 4.78 -31.86
N ASN A 201 -9.09 5.63 -30.94
CA ASN A 201 -10.29 6.47 -31.07
C ASN A 201 -10.01 7.96 -30.80
N GLY A 202 -8.78 8.40 -31.05
CA GLY A 202 -8.37 9.79 -30.92
C GLY A 202 -7.66 10.14 -29.61
N VAL A 203 -7.54 11.44 -29.35
CA VAL A 203 -6.88 12.00 -28.16
C VAL A 203 -7.85 12.89 -27.43
N VAL A 204 -7.81 12.82 -26.10
CA VAL A 204 -8.50 13.77 -25.23
C VAL A 204 -7.44 14.64 -24.56
N GLU A 205 -7.63 15.96 -24.63
CA GLU A 205 -6.80 16.95 -23.95
C GLU A 205 -7.68 17.75 -22.98
N LYS A 206 -7.21 17.95 -21.75
CA LYS A 206 -7.89 18.79 -20.75
C LYS A 206 -6.93 19.77 -20.11
N ASN A 207 -7.45 20.98 -19.88
CA ASN A 207 -6.81 21.97 -19.01
C ASN A 207 -7.07 21.61 -17.54
N ILE A 208 -6.02 21.52 -16.73
CA ILE A 208 -6.15 21.26 -15.30
C ILE A 208 -6.08 22.58 -14.55
N ARG A 209 -7.10 22.83 -13.74
CA ARG A 209 -7.24 24.06 -12.94
C ARG A 209 -7.37 23.72 -11.47
N VAL A 210 -7.06 24.69 -10.62
CA VAL A 210 -7.30 24.58 -9.19
C VAL A 210 -8.13 25.77 -8.70
N ARG A 211 -9.10 25.48 -7.84
CA ARG A 211 -9.88 26.46 -7.09
C ARG A 211 -9.68 26.21 -5.61
N TRP A 212 -9.18 27.22 -4.91
CA TRP A 212 -8.90 27.14 -3.48
C TRP A 212 -10.07 27.69 -2.67
N LEU A 213 -10.72 26.85 -1.87
CA LEU A 213 -11.83 27.22 -0.97
C LEU A 213 -11.51 26.98 0.51
N ALA A 214 -10.33 26.45 0.83
CA ALA A 214 -9.93 26.20 2.22
C ALA A 214 -9.68 27.51 2.98
N ASP A 215 -9.97 27.49 4.28
CA ASP A 215 -9.86 28.66 5.18
C ASP A 215 -8.43 29.23 5.28
N GLN A 216 -7.43 28.36 5.15
CA GLN A 216 -6.01 28.74 5.17
C GLN A 216 -5.59 29.24 3.79
N PRO A 217 -4.72 30.26 3.67
CA PRO A 217 -4.34 30.79 2.37
C PRO A 217 -3.50 29.78 1.59
N GLY A 218 -3.83 29.56 0.30
CA GLY A 218 -3.11 28.62 -0.57
C GLY A 218 -1.62 28.92 -0.74
N SER A 219 -1.21 30.17 -0.47
CA SER A 219 0.20 30.59 -0.45
C SER A 219 1.06 29.82 0.55
N ASP A 220 0.46 29.31 1.62
CA ASP A 220 1.17 28.53 2.65
C ASP A 220 1.54 27.12 2.16
N PHE A 221 0.98 26.71 1.02
CA PHE A 221 1.03 25.35 0.49
C PHE A 221 1.64 25.25 -0.91
N LEU A 222 2.26 26.32 -1.42
CA LEU A 222 2.79 26.41 -2.79
C LEU A 222 3.75 25.26 -3.15
N GLN A 223 4.54 24.79 -2.18
CA GLN A 223 5.53 23.71 -2.36
C GLN A 223 4.93 22.30 -2.31
N THR A 224 3.61 22.17 -2.17
CA THR A 224 2.90 20.89 -2.20
C THR A 224 3.10 20.23 -3.57
N ARG A 225 3.55 18.98 -3.59
CA ARG A 225 3.77 18.22 -4.83
C ARG A 225 2.62 17.26 -5.09
N LEU A 226 1.96 17.46 -6.21
CA LEU A 226 0.82 16.69 -6.67
C LEU A 226 1.21 15.89 -7.92
N GLY A 227 0.93 14.60 -7.93
CA GLY A 227 0.83 13.79 -9.13
C GLY A 227 -0.56 13.93 -9.70
N LEU A 228 -0.65 14.36 -10.95
CA LEU A 228 -1.90 14.45 -11.70
C LEU A 228 -1.89 13.36 -12.76
N HIS A 229 -2.99 12.64 -12.89
CA HIS A 229 -3.14 11.59 -13.89
C HIS A 229 -4.52 11.68 -14.57
N LEU A 230 -4.54 11.93 -15.88
CA LEU A 230 -5.77 11.97 -16.67
C LEU A 230 -5.97 10.65 -17.41
N ALA A 231 -7.13 10.03 -17.20
CA ALA A 231 -7.55 8.79 -17.85
C ALA A 231 -9.00 8.87 -18.35
N SER A 232 -9.51 7.77 -18.90
CA SER A 232 -10.88 7.67 -19.44
C SER A 232 -11.98 7.87 -18.40
N ASN A 233 -11.70 7.55 -17.13
CA ASN A 233 -12.60 7.73 -16.00
C ASN A 233 -12.42 9.07 -15.27
N GLY A 234 -11.58 9.97 -15.79
CA GLY A 234 -11.38 11.32 -15.26
C GLY A 234 -9.97 11.57 -14.73
N LEU A 235 -9.81 12.71 -14.05
CA LEU A 235 -8.58 13.13 -13.40
C LEU A 235 -8.42 12.48 -12.02
N HIS A 236 -7.26 11.89 -11.78
CA HIS A 236 -6.82 11.38 -10.49
C HIS A 236 -5.68 12.22 -9.94
N ILE A 237 -5.65 12.35 -8.62
CA ILE A 237 -4.66 13.16 -7.91
C ILE A 237 -4.01 12.31 -6.84
N ASN A 238 -2.68 12.32 -6.81
CA ASN A 238 -1.89 11.77 -5.74
C ASN A 238 -1.09 12.87 -5.04
N ASN A 239 -1.15 12.90 -3.72
CA ASN A 239 -0.45 13.91 -2.93
C ASN A 239 0.85 13.34 -2.33
N TYR A 240 1.96 13.55 -3.05
CA TYR A 240 3.27 13.03 -2.70
C TYR A 240 3.89 13.72 -1.49
N ARG A 241 3.71 15.04 -1.37
CA ARG A 241 4.31 15.83 -0.29
C ARG A 241 3.50 17.08 -0.02
N GLY A 242 3.36 17.40 1.27
CA GLY A 242 2.64 18.57 1.74
C GLY A 242 1.43 18.18 2.61
N PRO A 243 0.47 19.10 2.75
CA PRO A 243 -0.68 18.94 3.65
C PRO A 243 -1.56 17.76 3.23
N PHE A 244 -2.42 17.27 4.13
CA PHE A 244 -3.60 16.53 3.67
C PHE A 244 -4.56 17.52 3.02
N LEU A 245 -5.04 17.17 1.84
CA LEU A 245 -5.99 17.98 1.09
C LEU A 245 -7.34 17.27 1.04
N ARG A 246 -8.40 17.90 1.52
CA ARG A 246 -9.75 17.48 1.18
C ARG A 246 -10.17 18.21 -0.08
N TYR A 247 -10.52 17.46 -1.12
CA TYR A 247 -10.84 18.03 -2.41
C TYR A 247 -11.95 17.26 -3.12
N ARG A 248 -12.53 17.91 -4.13
CA ARG A 248 -13.38 17.28 -5.13
C ARG A 248 -12.99 17.76 -6.53
N ILE A 249 -13.37 17.02 -7.56
CA ILE A 249 -13.03 17.32 -8.94
C ILE A 249 -14.31 17.60 -9.71
N GLU A 250 -14.39 18.76 -10.38
CA GLU A 250 -15.45 19.10 -11.32
C GLU A 250 -14.90 18.94 -12.75
N GLU A 251 -15.55 18.09 -13.55
CA GLU A 251 -15.11 17.79 -14.92
C GLU A 251 -16.02 18.40 -15.98
N THR A 252 -15.39 18.86 -17.04
CA THR A 252 -16.01 19.27 -18.30
C THR A 252 -15.28 18.59 -19.47
N PRO A 253 -15.80 18.66 -20.71
CA PRO A 253 -15.08 18.13 -21.87
C PRO A 253 -13.68 18.73 -22.07
N GLU A 254 -13.48 20.01 -21.74
CA GLU A 254 -12.23 20.76 -22.01
C GLU A 254 -11.34 20.96 -20.77
N SER A 255 -11.85 20.71 -19.57
CA SER A 255 -11.13 20.99 -18.33
C SER A 255 -11.55 20.13 -17.14
N SER A 256 -10.61 19.92 -16.22
CA SER A 256 -10.86 19.34 -14.90
C SER A 256 -10.41 20.34 -13.83
N THR A 257 -11.32 20.71 -12.93
CA THR A 257 -11.07 21.70 -11.87
C THR A 257 -11.00 21.01 -10.52
N ILE A 258 -9.83 21.10 -9.88
CA ILE A 258 -9.56 20.58 -8.54
C ILE A 258 -10.02 21.62 -7.53
N ILE A 259 -10.96 21.27 -6.67
CA ILE A 259 -11.53 22.19 -5.68
C ILE A 259 -11.05 21.77 -4.31
N ILE A 260 -10.14 22.54 -3.74
CA ILE A 260 -9.56 22.25 -2.42
C ILE A 260 -10.44 22.89 -1.36
N GLU A 261 -11.10 22.06 -0.57
CA GLU A 261 -12.07 22.48 0.46
C GLU A 261 -11.41 22.64 1.82
N HIS A 262 -10.42 21.79 2.14
CA HIS A 262 -9.64 21.90 3.37
C HIS A 262 -8.19 21.50 3.15
N ALA A 263 -7.28 22.12 3.91
CA ALA A 263 -5.87 21.77 3.95
C ALA A 263 -5.43 21.58 5.41
N ILE A 264 -4.66 20.53 5.69
CA ILE A 264 -4.13 20.22 7.02
C ILE A 264 -2.62 20.08 6.92
N ARG A 265 -1.89 20.98 7.57
CA ARG A 265 -0.42 20.97 7.55
C ARG A 265 0.12 19.63 8.04
N GLU A 266 1.16 19.15 7.39
CA GLU A 266 1.75 17.84 7.67
C GLU A 266 2.26 17.73 9.11
N ASP A 267 2.83 18.81 9.64
CA ASP A 267 3.30 18.89 11.03
C ASP A 267 2.17 18.77 12.06
N SER A 268 0.96 19.19 11.69
CA SER A 268 -0.22 19.06 12.54
C SER A 268 -0.62 17.59 12.74
N LEU A 269 -0.27 16.70 11.81
CA LEU A 269 -0.55 15.26 11.89
C LEU A 269 0.32 14.53 12.92
N ALA A 270 1.48 15.10 13.28
CA ALA A 270 2.38 14.57 14.31
C ALA A 270 1.92 14.94 15.74
N ASN A 271 0.63 14.82 15.99
CA ASN A 271 -0.02 15.20 17.24
C ASN A 271 0.07 14.13 18.33
N LEU A 272 0.76 13.02 18.09
CA LEU A 272 0.96 11.97 19.10
C LEU A 272 2.32 12.06 19.75
N LYS A 273 2.39 11.59 21.00
CA LYS A 273 3.63 11.32 21.71
C LYS A 273 3.52 10.01 22.48
N LEU A 274 4.66 9.35 22.60
CA LEU A 274 4.78 8.22 23.49
C LEU A 274 4.63 8.66 24.96
N GLY A 275 3.84 7.90 25.70
CA GLY A 275 3.54 8.10 27.12
C GLY A 275 4.33 7.13 28.00
N LYS A 276 3.68 6.61 29.03
CA LYS A 276 4.27 5.61 29.92
C LYS A 276 4.14 4.21 29.33
N MET A 277 5.11 3.36 29.62
CA MET A 277 4.93 1.91 29.56
C MET A 277 4.54 1.45 30.95
N ARG A 278 3.43 0.73 31.07
CA ARG A 278 2.95 0.17 32.31
C ARG A 278 3.09 -1.33 32.25
N ASN A 279 3.48 -1.91 33.38
CA ASN A 279 3.51 -3.33 33.57
C ASN A 279 2.50 -3.73 34.63
N SER A 280 1.63 -4.67 34.29
CA SER A 280 0.89 -5.49 35.24
C SER A 280 1.26 -6.95 35.03
N MET A 281 2.26 -7.43 35.79
CA MET A 281 2.87 -8.75 35.64
C MET A 281 3.54 -9.00 34.27
N PHE A 282 2.78 -9.53 33.31
CA PHE A 282 3.21 -9.82 31.93
C PHE A 282 2.43 -9.00 30.90
N ASP A 283 1.38 -8.30 31.34
CA ASP A 283 0.64 -7.36 30.53
C ASP A 283 1.39 -6.04 30.48
N LEU A 284 2.12 -5.87 29.38
CA LEU A 284 2.72 -4.60 29.03
C LEU A 284 1.76 -3.77 28.21
N THR A 285 1.50 -2.55 28.67
CA THR A 285 0.70 -1.57 27.95
C THR A 285 1.55 -0.35 27.65
N LEU A 286 1.59 0.02 26.37
CA LEU A 286 2.23 1.24 25.87
C LEU A 286 1.17 2.32 25.66
N GLU A 287 1.33 3.42 26.37
CA GLU A 287 0.45 4.58 26.25
C GLU A 287 0.93 5.49 25.12
N VAL A 288 0.02 5.94 24.25
CA VAL A 288 0.29 6.96 23.22
C VAL A 288 -0.69 8.10 23.40
N LYS A 289 -0.19 9.27 23.82
CA LYS A 289 -1.03 10.43 24.13
C LYS A 289 -1.19 11.33 22.92
N ARG A 290 -2.40 11.83 22.75
CA ARG A 290 -2.70 12.99 21.90
C ARG A 290 -2.16 14.26 22.58
N LYS A 291 -1.53 15.14 21.79
CA LYS A 291 -1.04 16.46 22.23
C LYS A 291 -2.12 17.53 22.10
N TYR A 292 -2.95 17.42 21.06
CA TYR A 292 -4.05 18.30 20.70
C TYR A 292 -4.99 17.59 19.73
N ASP A 293 -6.24 18.02 19.69
CA ASP A 293 -7.25 17.47 18.78
C ASP A 293 -7.01 17.84 17.33
N LEU A 294 -7.38 16.92 16.44
CA LEU A 294 -7.39 17.15 15.01
C LEU A 294 -8.79 17.56 14.59
N ILE A 295 -8.84 18.52 13.67
CA ILE A 295 -10.09 19.05 13.13
C ILE A 295 -10.78 18.03 12.21
N VAL A 296 -10.06 16.98 11.77
CA VAL A 296 -10.60 15.94 10.90
C VAL A 296 -10.48 14.52 11.49
N PRO A 297 -11.44 13.63 11.19
CA PRO A 297 -11.30 12.22 11.51
C PRO A 297 -10.20 11.59 10.63
N LEU A 298 -9.25 10.92 11.27
CA LEU A 298 -8.20 10.15 10.60
C LEU A 298 -8.26 8.71 11.09
N ARG A 299 -8.18 7.77 10.15
CA ARG A 299 -7.85 6.38 10.52
C ARG A 299 -6.39 6.33 10.96
N THR A 300 -6.13 5.59 12.03
CA THR A 300 -4.81 5.49 12.65
C THR A 300 -4.41 4.04 12.77
N VAL A 301 -3.30 3.69 12.12
CA VAL A 301 -2.74 2.34 12.16
C VAL A 301 -1.37 2.40 12.82
N PHE A 302 -1.08 1.42 13.68
CA PHE A 302 0.17 1.34 14.41
C PHE A 302 0.94 0.07 14.02
N ASN A 303 2.24 0.21 13.80
CA ASN A 303 3.18 -0.92 13.72
C ASN A 303 4.31 -0.69 14.71
N ILE A 304 4.74 -1.73 15.41
CA ILE A 304 5.73 -1.61 16.49
C ILE A 304 6.95 -2.47 16.21
N SER A 305 8.13 -1.88 16.39
CA SER A 305 9.41 -2.61 16.45
C SER A 305 9.97 -2.50 17.85
N ILE A 306 10.33 -3.65 18.43
CA ILE A 306 10.85 -3.75 19.79
C ILE A 306 12.32 -4.15 19.71
N PHE A 307 13.18 -3.45 20.43
CA PHE A 307 14.60 -3.71 20.51
C PHE A 307 15.02 -3.89 21.96
N GLU A 308 15.84 -4.91 22.21
CA GLU A 308 16.63 -5.03 23.43
C GLU A 308 17.77 -4.01 23.37
N VAL A 309 18.07 -3.42 24.52
CA VAL A 309 19.10 -2.41 24.69
C VAL A 309 20.16 -2.95 25.64
N ASP A 310 21.42 -2.94 25.20
CA ASP A 310 22.54 -3.32 26.06
C ASP A 310 22.77 -2.33 27.23
N GLY A 311 23.65 -2.70 28.17
CA GLY A 311 23.94 -1.87 29.34
C GLY A 311 24.39 -0.44 29.03
N ASN A 312 24.97 -0.21 27.84
CA ASN A 312 25.54 1.07 27.41
C ASN A 312 24.61 1.87 26.48
N ASN A 313 23.44 1.34 26.10
CA ASN A 313 22.48 1.93 25.15
C ASN A 313 23.00 2.13 23.71
N GLU A 314 24.08 1.45 23.33
CA GLU A 314 24.73 1.63 22.02
C GLU A 314 24.28 0.58 21.00
N ASN A 315 24.12 -0.69 21.42
CA ASN A 315 23.65 -1.74 20.53
C ASN A 315 22.17 -2.05 20.71
N LEU A 316 21.46 -2.14 19.58
CA LEU A 316 20.05 -2.53 19.51
C LEU A 316 19.95 -3.90 18.88
N LYS A 317 19.39 -4.86 19.62
CA LYS A 317 19.03 -6.17 19.08
C LYS A 317 17.54 -6.21 18.81
N LEU A 318 17.15 -6.43 17.56
CA LEU A 318 15.73 -6.56 17.19
C LEU A 318 15.13 -7.76 17.91
N VAL A 319 14.10 -7.52 18.73
CA VAL A 319 13.29 -8.55 19.36
C VAL A 319 12.20 -9.00 18.41
N GLY A 320 11.56 -8.05 17.70
CA GLY A 320 10.58 -8.34 16.68
C GLY A 320 9.92 -7.10 16.09
N HIS A 321 9.25 -7.31 14.95
CA HIS A 321 8.43 -6.32 14.26
C HIS A 321 7.00 -6.86 14.19
N PHE A 322 6.03 -6.06 14.65
CA PHE A 322 4.65 -6.51 14.80
C PHE A 322 3.69 -5.49 14.19
N ASN A 323 2.80 -6.00 13.34
CA ASN A 323 1.60 -5.29 12.92
C ASN A 323 0.60 -5.35 14.08
N LEU A 324 0.06 -4.21 14.51
CA LEU A 324 -0.87 -4.17 15.64
C LEU A 324 -2.31 -4.31 15.13
N PRO A 325 -3.00 -5.41 15.44
CA PRO A 325 -4.42 -5.53 15.11
C PRO A 325 -5.26 -4.59 15.99
N ASP A 326 -6.42 -4.17 15.49
CA ASP A 326 -7.30 -3.21 16.17
C ASP A 326 -7.71 -3.67 17.58
N GLU A 327 -7.79 -4.98 17.83
CA GLU A 327 -8.11 -5.55 19.14
C GLU A 327 -7.04 -5.29 20.22
N LEU A 328 -5.80 -4.99 19.83
CA LEU A 328 -4.71 -4.62 20.74
C LEU A 328 -4.55 -3.11 20.91
N VAL A 329 -5.43 -2.31 20.32
CA VAL A 329 -5.41 -0.85 20.37
C VAL A 329 -6.74 -0.33 20.87
N GLN A 330 -6.78 0.17 22.10
CA GLN A 330 -7.96 0.84 22.64
C GLN A 330 -7.74 2.34 22.66
N PHE A 331 -8.73 3.11 22.22
CA PHE A 331 -8.72 4.56 22.32
C PHE A 331 -9.70 4.99 23.41
N ASP A 332 -9.17 5.69 24.43
CA ASP A 332 -9.92 6.19 25.59
C ASP A 332 -9.60 7.68 25.76
N GLU A 333 -10.62 8.53 25.66
CA GLU A 333 -10.51 10.00 25.72
C GLU A 333 -9.44 10.57 24.76
N ASP A 334 -8.21 10.73 25.25
CA ASP A 334 -7.07 11.36 24.55
C ASP A 334 -5.83 10.46 24.45
N LYS A 335 -5.96 9.16 24.75
CA LYS A 335 -4.83 8.23 24.75
C LYS A 335 -5.19 6.91 24.05
N PHE A 336 -4.25 6.40 23.28
CA PHE A 336 -4.27 5.00 22.85
C PHE A 336 -3.57 4.16 23.91
N GLN A 337 -4.19 3.06 24.29
CA GLN A 337 -3.61 1.97 25.07
C GLN A 337 -3.28 0.83 24.11
N ILE A 338 -1.99 0.57 23.93
CA ILE A 338 -1.50 -0.48 23.04
C ILE A 338 -1.02 -1.66 23.90
N TYR A 339 -1.68 -2.81 23.80
CA TYR A 339 -1.42 -3.99 24.63
C TYR A 339 -0.25 -4.83 24.10
N ILE A 340 0.95 -4.25 24.11
CA ILE A 340 2.15 -4.89 23.58
C ILE A 340 2.57 -6.16 24.33
N GLY A 341 2.09 -6.39 25.55
CA GLY A 341 2.37 -7.62 26.32
C GLY A 341 1.72 -8.86 25.70
N LYS A 342 0.66 -8.69 24.91
CA LYS A 342 -0.06 -9.78 24.24
C LYS A 342 0.57 -10.21 22.91
N LEU A 343 1.59 -9.50 22.45
CA LEU A 343 2.32 -9.87 21.25
C LEU A 343 3.19 -11.11 21.48
N ASN A 344 3.36 -11.91 20.44
CA ASN A 344 4.16 -13.13 20.46
C ASN A 344 5.66 -12.81 20.42
N TYR A 345 6.24 -12.46 21.56
CA TYR A 345 7.68 -12.36 21.73
C TYR A 345 8.13 -12.90 23.09
N PRO A 346 9.41 -13.28 23.24
CA PRO A 346 9.88 -14.03 24.40
C PRO A 346 9.60 -13.35 25.74
N MET A 347 9.11 -14.14 26.70
CA MET A 347 8.68 -13.66 28.02
C MET A 347 9.79 -12.93 28.79
N GLN A 348 11.06 -13.28 28.56
CA GLN A 348 12.20 -12.61 29.19
C GLN A 348 12.20 -11.10 28.93
N TYR A 349 11.70 -10.64 27.79
CA TYR A 349 11.64 -9.22 27.44
C TYR A 349 10.44 -8.51 28.07
N LYS A 350 9.51 -9.24 28.70
CA LYS A 350 8.33 -8.69 29.38
C LYS A 350 8.55 -8.49 30.89
N ARG A 351 9.72 -8.91 31.40
CA ARG A 351 10.03 -8.91 32.84
C ARG A 351 10.45 -7.52 33.34
N ARG A 352 10.12 -7.26 34.60
CA ARG A 352 10.55 -6.05 35.33
C ARG A 352 12.07 -5.91 35.30
N GLY A 353 12.55 -4.69 35.05
CA GLY A 353 13.97 -4.34 35.01
C GLY A 353 14.60 -4.37 33.63
N VAL A 354 13.96 -5.02 32.64
CA VAL A 354 14.42 -5.05 31.24
C VAL A 354 14.28 -3.67 30.61
N LYS A 355 15.27 -3.29 29.81
CA LYS A 355 15.27 -2.06 29.03
C LYS A 355 14.90 -2.36 27.57
N LEU A 356 13.86 -1.71 27.09
CA LEU A 356 13.40 -1.84 25.71
C LEU A 356 13.42 -0.50 25.00
N ARG A 357 13.92 -0.49 23.77
CA ARG A 357 13.73 0.62 22.84
C ARG A 357 12.58 0.25 21.90
N VAL A 358 11.60 1.14 21.82
CA VAL A 358 10.38 0.95 21.03
C VAL A 358 10.34 1.98 19.92
N PHE A 359 10.21 1.51 18.68
CA PHE A 359 9.89 2.34 17.53
C PHE A 359 8.45 2.05 17.11
N LEU A 360 7.58 3.04 17.28
CA LEU A 360 6.17 2.97 16.92
C LEU A 360 5.95 3.77 15.65
N SER A 361 5.73 3.08 14.54
CA SER A 361 5.30 3.68 13.29
C SER A 361 3.81 3.98 13.38
N VAL A 362 3.45 5.26 13.22
CA VAL A 362 2.09 5.74 13.22
C VAL A 362 1.74 6.15 11.79
N THR A 363 0.73 5.49 11.24
CA THR A 363 0.21 5.77 9.92
C THR A 363 -1.15 6.44 10.06
N ARG A 364 -1.29 7.62 9.46
CA ARG A 364 -2.54 8.39 9.37
C ARG A 364 -3.10 8.30 7.97
N GLU A 365 -4.40 8.03 7.86
CA GLU A 365 -5.11 7.84 6.59
C GLU A 365 -6.42 8.62 6.55
N ASN A 366 -6.68 9.26 5.41
CA ASN A 366 -7.93 9.95 5.06
C ASN A 366 -7.97 10.14 3.53
N ASP A 367 -9.10 9.79 2.89
CA ASP A 367 -9.36 9.99 1.46
C ASP A 367 -8.18 9.66 0.54
N ASN A 368 -7.65 8.42 0.66
CA ASN A 368 -6.51 7.86 -0.09
C ASN A 368 -5.15 8.52 0.13
N GLN A 369 -5.06 9.48 1.06
CA GLN A 369 -3.80 10.06 1.48
C GLN A 369 -3.29 9.37 2.74
N ARG A 370 -2.00 9.06 2.74
CA ARG A 370 -1.31 8.39 3.84
C ARG A 370 -0.08 9.19 4.26
N ARG A 371 0.12 9.34 5.57
CA ARG A 371 1.39 9.82 6.14
C ARG A 371 1.81 8.93 7.29
N THR A 372 3.09 8.57 7.30
CA THR A 372 3.68 7.74 8.34
C THR A 372 4.79 8.52 9.03
N TYR A 373 4.76 8.53 10.36
CA TYR A 373 5.85 9.06 11.18
C TYR A 373 6.19 8.08 12.30
N VAL A 374 7.40 8.16 12.84
CA VAL A 374 7.89 7.22 13.85
C VAL A 374 8.06 7.94 15.19
N LEU A 375 7.47 7.36 16.23
CA LEU A 375 7.74 7.73 17.61
C LEU A 375 8.77 6.77 18.21
N LYS A 376 9.76 7.31 18.94
CA LYS A 376 10.83 6.53 19.55
C LYS A 376 10.84 6.73 21.05
N GLY A 377 10.90 5.63 21.81
CA GLY A 377 10.94 5.66 23.27
C GLY A 377 11.90 4.62 23.82
N LEU A 378 12.50 4.93 24.97
CA LEU A 378 13.29 4.00 25.77
C LEU A 378 12.56 3.77 27.09
N TYR A 379 12.30 2.52 27.41
CA TYR A 379 11.52 2.12 28.57
C TYR A 379 12.30 1.15 29.42
N ARG A 380 12.09 1.23 30.74
CA ARG A 380 12.46 0.19 31.68
C ARG A 380 11.16 -0.34 32.28
N ILE A 381 10.93 -1.64 32.14
CA ILE A 381 9.72 -2.32 32.61
C ILE A 381 9.66 -2.36 34.13
#